data_AF-A0A8H8JTD9-F1
#
_entry.id   AF-A0A8H8JTD9-F1
#
_cell.length_a   1.000
_cell.length_b   1.000
_cell.length_c   1.000
_cell.angle_alpha   90.00
_cell.angle_beta   90.00
_cell.angle_gamma   90.00
#
_symmetry.space_group_name_H-M   'P 1'
#
loop_
_entity.id
_entity.type
_entity.pdbx_description
1 polymer ?
#
loop_
_entity_poly.entity_id
_entity_poly.type
_entity_poly.pdbx_seq_one_letter_code
_entity_poly.pdbx_strand_id
1 'polypeptide(L)'
;MDLALGNDERQVKYSITLPRHKGGDKIERSFWVPKIGQTFRIMFHSCNGFVPGADKQVNGLALWNDVLRLHEKSPLHVMIGGGDQIYSDGIMEPHAPLYPWGQELSPRKRAKIPFPLELRDKVDDWYFQHHCDWFNASPFREANSQIPQLNLWDDHDIVGKATKPQREKEASSKEENASKVNGSDTANGNGVENGKENGAANGKHEEGEEELDPSYIRHPQQGPYIQHRGLSICTSLGEGVLFYGLDCRTDRTRERICYADTYQIMFDRFIPPTCMG
;
A
#
# COMPACT_ATOMS: atom_id res chain seq x y z
N MET A 1 -27.04 -3.03 4.31
CA MET A 1 -28.03 -2.24 3.55
C MET A 1 -27.50 -2.20 2.13
N ASP A 2 -28.07 -2.98 1.21
CA ASP A 2 -27.62 -2.98 -0.18
C ASP A 2 -28.03 -1.68 -0.86
N LEU A 3 -27.03 -0.84 -1.16
CA LEU A 3 -27.21 0.40 -1.91
C LEU A 3 -27.23 0.06 -3.41
N ALA A 4 -28.30 -0.56 -3.87
CA ALA A 4 -28.48 -0.86 -5.29
C ALA A 4 -28.46 0.43 -6.14
N LEU A 5 -27.81 0.37 -7.30
CA LEU A 5 -27.79 1.48 -8.25
C LEU A 5 -29.23 1.84 -8.67
N GLY A 6 -29.50 3.13 -8.79
CA GLY A 6 -30.81 3.65 -9.22
C GLY A 6 -30.80 4.11 -10.67
N ASN A 7 -31.95 4.61 -11.15
CA ASN A 7 -32.06 5.22 -12.48
C ASN A 7 -31.40 6.60 -12.57
N ASP A 8 -31.17 7.24 -11.42
CA ASP A 8 -30.57 8.57 -11.29
C ASP A 8 -29.30 8.52 -10.44
N GLU A 9 -28.36 9.39 -10.78
CA GLU A 9 -27.19 9.68 -9.93
C GLU A 9 -27.70 10.35 -8.66
N ARG A 10 -27.23 9.88 -7.50
CA ARG A 10 -27.74 10.36 -6.21
C ARG A 10 -26.65 10.57 -5.18
N GLN A 11 -26.86 11.58 -4.35
CA GLN A 11 -26.09 11.79 -3.13
C GLN A 11 -26.66 10.93 -2.00
N VAL A 12 -25.81 10.13 -1.37
CA VAL A 12 -26.15 9.29 -0.21
C VAL A 12 -25.52 9.92 1.03
N LYS A 13 -26.34 10.22 2.04
CA LYS A 13 -25.90 10.76 3.32
C LYS A 13 -25.64 9.63 4.31
N TYR A 14 -24.58 9.76 5.09
CA TYR A 14 -24.26 8.85 6.17
C TYR A 14 -23.85 9.61 7.43
N SER A 15 -23.93 8.94 8.57
CA SER A 15 -23.46 9.51 9.83
C SER A 15 -22.74 8.50 10.68
N ILE A 16 -21.68 8.95 11.35
CA ILE A 16 -20.92 8.16 12.32
C ILE A 16 -21.14 8.77 13.70
N THR A 17 -21.57 7.93 14.63
CA THR A 17 -21.70 8.28 16.05
C THR A 17 -20.47 7.76 16.78
N LEU A 18 -19.72 8.64 17.45
CA LEU A 18 -18.51 8.24 18.16
C LEU A 18 -18.85 7.78 19.59
N PRO A 19 -18.66 6.49 19.95
CA PRO A 19 -19.18 5.93 21.21
C PRO A 19 -18.62 6.54 22.49
N ARG A 20 -17.47 7.23 22.42
CA ARG A 20 -16.73 7.74 23.59
C ARG A 20 -16.80 9.27 23.76
N HIS A 21 -17.45 9.99 22.85
CA HIS A 21 -17.65 11.44 23.00
C HIS A 21 -18.89 11.71 23.85
N LYS A 22 -18.70 12.24 25.07
CA LYS A 22 -19.76 12.51 26.06
C LYS A 22 -20.89 13.43 25.56
N GLY A 23 -20.72 14.10 24.41
CA GLY A 23 -21.71 14.95 23.75
C GLY A 23 -22.55 14.29 22.65
N GLY A 24 -22.30 13.02 22.31
CA GLY A 24 -23.01 12.36 21.20
C GLY A 24 -22.65 12.94 19.83
N ASP A 25 -21.39 13.34 19.66
CA ASP A 25 -20.90 13.96 18.42
C ASP A 25 -21.23 13.07 17.21
N LYS A 26 -22.02 13.64 16.30
CA LYS A 26 -22.48 13.01 15.07
C LYS A 26 -21.73 13.64 13.91
N ILE A 27 -20.89 12.86 13.25
CA ILE A 27 -20.23 13.29 12.02
C ILE A 27 -21.15 12.94 10.86
N GLU A 28 -21.68 13.95 10.17
CA GLU A 28 -22.51 13.77 8.99
C GLU A 28 -21.72 14.07 7.72
N ARG A 29 -21.83 13.17 6.75
CA ARG A 29 -21.11 13.22 5.47
C ARG A 29 -21.97 12.65 4.36
N SER A 30 -21.49 12.74 3.14
CA SER A 30 -22.17 12.20 1.97
C SER A 30 -21.20 11.79 0.89
N PHE A 31 -21.61 10.82 0.08
CA PHE A 31 -20.91 10.43 -1.14
C PHE A 31 -21.91 10.29 -2.29
N TRP A 32 -21.39 10.17 -3.51
CA TRP A 32 -22.20 10.08 -4.72
C TRP A 32 -22.20 8.67 -5.29
N VAL A 33 -23.39 8.19 -5.66
CA VAL A 33 -23.62 6.89 -6.29
C VAL A 33 -24.08 7.15 -7.73
N PRO A 34 -23.41 6.55 -8.74
CA PRO A 34 -23.80 6.72 -10.13
C PRO A 34 -25.14 6.04 -10.42
N LYS A 35 -25.82 6.43 -11.50
CA LYS A 35 -26.96 5.66 -12.00
C LYS A 35 -26.53 4.35 -12.66
N ILE A 36 -27.47 3.43 -12.85
CA ILE A 36 -27.27 2.21 -13.64
C ILE A 36 -26.72 2.59 -15.04
N GLY A 37 -25.65 1.91 -15.45
CA GLY A 37 -24.99 2.11 -16.74
C GLY A 37 -24.15 3.39 -16.84
N GLN A 38 -24.17 4.28 -15.85
CA GLN A 38 -23.33 5.47 -15.93
C GLN A 38 -21.85 5.12 -15.73
N THR A 39 -21.01 5.57 -16.65
CA THR A 39 -19.55 5.58 -16.48
C THR A 39 -19.17 6.41 -15.26
N PHE A 40 -18.38 5.82 -14.36
CA PHE A 40 -17.94 6.50 -13.15
C PHE A 40 -17.02 7.66 -13.53
N ARG A 41 -17.22 8.79 -12.85
CA ARG A 41 -16.22 9.85 -12.73
C ARG A 41 -15.15 9.42 -11.73
N ILE A 42 -13.97 9.10 -12.25
CA ILE A 42 -12.86 8.50 -11.50
C ILE A 42 -11.75 9.53 -11.35
N MET A 43 -11.12 9.59 -10.17
CA MET A 43 -9.81 10.24 -10.02
C MET A 43 -8.75 9.21 -9.67
N PHE A 44 -7.51 9.48 -10.07
CA PHE A 44 -6.33 8.69 -9.70
C PHE A 44 -5.36 9.56 -8.91
N HIS A 45 -4.73 9.00 -7.88
CA HIS A 45 -3.63 9.66 -7.17
C HIS A 45 -2.59 8.64 -6.68
N SER A 46 -1.35 9.09 -6.55
CA SER A 46 -0.23 8.35 -5.96
C SER A 46 0.78 9.35 -5.40
N CYS A 47 1.78 8.88 -4.65
CA CYS A 47 2.82 9.74 -4.07
C CYS A 47 2.23 10.90 -3.24
N ASN A 48 1.19 10.61 -2.46
CA ASN A 48 0.47 11.57 -1.65
C ASN A 48 1.23 11.81 -0.35
N GLY A 49 2.42 12.41 -0.44
CA GLY A 49 3.26 12.72 0.71
C GLY A 49 4.47 13.55 0.32
N PHE A 50 5.48 13.54 1.18
CA PHE A 50 6.65 14.39 1.02
C PHE A 50 7.92 13.55 1.04
N VAL A 51 8.77 13.76 0.05
CA VAL A 51 10.13 13.23 0.10
C VAL A 51 10.91 13.87 1.26
N PRO A 52 11.87 13.15 1.85
CA PRO A 52 12.75 13.71 2.87
C PRO A 52 13.42 15.01 2.40
N GLY A 53 13.34 16.07 3.22
CA GLY A 53 13.93 17.37 2.92
C GLY A 53 13.05 18.33 2.11
N ALA A 54 11.85 17.92 1.69
CA ALA A 54 10.89 18.83 1.08
C ALA A 54 10.39 19.88 2.10
N ASP A 55 10.28 21.13 1.67
CA ASP A 55 9.67 22.18 2.48
C ASP A 55 8.14 21.95 2.58
N LYS A 56 7.72 21.48 3.76
CA LYS A 56 6.31 21.18 4.05
C LYS A 56 5.43 22.44 4.13
N GLN A 57 6.01 23.63 4.28
CA GLN A 57 5.26 24.88 4.47
C GLN A 57 4.70 25.44 3.16
N VAL A 58 5.33 25.17 2.02
CA VAL A 58 4.98 25.84 0.74
C VAL A 58 3.95 25.05 -0.07
N ASN A 59 3.92 23.71 0.06
CA ASN A 59 3.15 22.82 -0.82
C ASN A 59 2.51 21.66 -0.05
N GLY A 60 1.72 21.92 0.99
CA GLY A 60 0.99 20.90 1.77
C GLY A 60 0.10 19.95 0.92
N LEU A 61 -0.97 19.43 1.50
CA LEU A 61 -1.99 18.66 0.76
C LEU A 61 -2.84 19.55 -0.19
N ALA A 62 -2.25 20.59 -0.79
CA ALA A 62 -2.93 21.68 -1.48
C ALA A 62 -3.73 21.22 -2.71
N LEU A 63 -3.25 20.20 -3.44
CA LEU A 63 -3.94 19.63 -4.59
C LEU A 63 -5.32 19.03 -4.20
N TRP A 64 -5.50 18.64 -2.94
CA TRP A 64 -6.81 18.17 -2.47
C TRP A 64 -7.86 19.28 -2.44
N ASN A 65 -7.46 20.55 -2.35
CA ASN A 65 -8.41 21.66 -2.52
C ASN A 65 -8.98 21.69 -3.95
N ASP A 66 -8.16 21.38 -4.96
CA ASP A 66 -8.62 21.29 -6.34
C ASP A 66 -9.53 20.09 -6.56
N VAL A 67 -9.19 18.95 -5.97
CA VAL A 67 -10.05 17.75 -5.97
C VAL A 67 -11.42 18.07 -5.38
N LEU A 68 -11.46 18.72 -4.21
CA LEU A 68 -12.71 19.08 -3.55
C LEU A 68 -13.53 20.07 -4.37
N ARG A 69 -12.88 21.08 -4.98
CA ARG A 69 -13.52 22.04 -5.89
C ARG A 69 -14.08 21.38 -7.15
N LEU A 70 -13.40 20.37 -7.67
CA LEU A 70 -13.90 19.57 -8.80
C LEU A 70 -15.07 18.69 -8.37
N HIS A 71 -14.96 18.01 -7.22
CA HIS A 71 -16.02 17.15 -6.69
C HIS A 71 -17.30 17.94 -6.39
N GLU A 72 -17.20 19.18 -5.91
CA GLU A 72 -18.36 20.06 -5.70
C GLU A 72 -19.09 20.39 -7.01
N LYS A 73 -18.36 20.57 -8.12
CA LYS A 73 -18.93 20.90 -9.44
C LYS A 73 -19.42 19.68 -10.21
N SER A 74 -18.68 18.59 -10.13
CA SER A 74 -18.94 17.33 -10.84
C SER A 74 -18.51 16.17 -9.96
N PRO A 75 -19.44 15.56 -9.20
CA PRO A 75 -19.09 14.65 -8.13
C PRO A 75 -18.31 13.41 -8.59
N LEU A 76 -17.09 13.25 -8.12
CA LEU A 76 -16.34 12.02 -8.31
C LEU A 76 -17.03 10.85 -7.61
N HIS A 77 -17.09 9.69 -8.27
CA HIS A 77 -17.71 8.47 -7.74
C HIS A 77 -16.71 7.57 -7.03
N VAL A 78 -15.46 7.60 -7.47
CA VAL A 78 -14.40 6.78 -6.88
C VAL A 78 -13.02 7.42 -7.07
N MET A 79 -12.14 7.24 -6.09
CA MET A 79 -10.72 7.52 -6.16
C MET A 79 -9.93 6.21 -6.27
N ILE A 80 -8.91 6.19 -7.12
CA ILE A 80 -7.98 5.07 -7.23
C ILE A 80 -6.62 5.52 -6.69
N GLY A 81 -6.19 4.92 -5.58
CA GLY A 81 -4.86 5.10 -5.01
C GLY A 81 -3.87 4.15 -5.67
N GLY A 82 -2.85 4.69 -6.33
CA GLY A 82 -1.86 3.92 -7.10
C GLY A 82 -0.63 3.44 -6.33
N GLY A 83 -0.59 3.63 -5.01
CA GLY A 83 0.62 3.50 -4.19
C GLY A 83 0.97 4.82 -3.48
N ASP A 84 1.75 4.72 -2.40
CA ASP A 84 2.24 5.86 -1.62
C ASP A 84 1.11 6.80 -1.19
N GLN A 85 0.02 6.26 -0.63
CA GLN A 85 -1.02 7.12 -0.04
C GLN A 85 -0.51 7.81 1.22
N ILE A 86 0.43 7.17 1.91
CA ILE A 86 1.11 7.61 3.11
C ILE A 86 2.61 7.25 3.02
N TYR A 87 3.48 8.12 3.53
CA TYR A 87 4.93 7.86 3.58
C TYR A 87 5.33 7.45 5.00
N SER A 88 5.64 6.17 5.19
CA SER A 88 5.95 5.56 6.47
C SER A 88 7.46 5.42 6.76
N ASP A 89 8.32 5.95 5.88
CA ASP A 89 9.79 5.92 6.01
C ASP A 89 10.29 6.46 7.35
N GLY A 90 9.53 7.39 7.93
CA GLY A 90 9.79 8.02 9.23
C GLY A 90 9.94 7.01 10.37
N ILE A 91 9.46 5.77 10.23
CA ILE A 91 9.62 4.71 11.25
C ILE A 91 11.10 4.40 11.56
N MET A 92 12.01 4.76 10.65
CA MET A 92 13.46 4.59 10.79
C MET A 92 14.21 5.88 11.16
N GLU A 93 13.54 7.00 11.40
CA GLU A 93 14.17 8.25 11.83
C GLU A 93 14.63 8.20 13.30
N PRO A 94 15.59 9.05 13.74
CA PRO A 94 16.21 8.98 15.08
C PRO A 94 15.27 8.87 16.28
N HIS A 95 14.03 9.35 16.16
CA HIS A 95 13.03 9.35 17.22
C HIS A 95 12.05 8.16 17.14
N ALA A 96 12.14 7.33 16.11
CA ALA A 96 11.16 6.29 15.81
C ALA A 96 11.66 4.87 16.19
N PRO A 97 10.74 3.91 16.42
CA PRO A 97 11.08 2.60 16.97
C PRO A 97 12.08 1.78 16.15
N LEU A 98 12.06 1.88 14.81
CA LEU A 98 12.95 1.11 13.93
C LEU A 98 14.26 1.84 13.62
N TYR A 99 14.60 2.94 14.30
CA TYR A 99 15.88 3.62 14.10
C TYR A 99 17.09 2.68 14.17
N PRO A 100 17.27 1.84 15.22
CA PRO A 100 18.44 0.95 15.30
C PRO A 100 18.49 -0.06 14.14
N TRP A 101 17.32 -0.53 13.70
CA TRP A 101 17.20 -1.42 12.55
C TRP A 101 17.57 -0.72 11.24
N GLY A 102 17.16 0.53 11.06
CA GLY A 102 17.48 1.36 9.90
C GLY A 102 18.96 1.72 9.79
N GLN A 103 19.67 1.83 10.92
CA GLN A 103 21.10 2.12 10.95
C GLN A 103 21.99 0.93 10.55
N GLU A 104 21.48 -0.31 10.60
CA GLU A 104 22.26 -1.49 10.21
C GLU A 104 22.32 -1.64 8.69
N LEU A 105 23.46 -1.28 8.09
CA LEU A 105 23.66 -1.27 6.64
C LEU A 105 23.75 -2.67 6.02
N SER A 106 24.10 -3.71 6.78
CA SER A 106 24.21 -5.09 6.29
C SER A 106 22.85 -5.79 6.34
N PRO A 107 22.27 -6.21 5.19
CA PRO A 107 20.99 -6.93 5.17
C PRO A 107 21.03 -8.22 6.02
N ARG A 108 22.17 -8.92 6.04
CA ARG A 108 22.36 -10.15 6.81
C ARG A 108 22.36 -9.92 8.31
N LYS A 109 22.93 -8.81 8.78
CA LYS A 109 22.91 -8.45 10.20
C LYS A 109 21.53 -7.92 10.59
N ARG A 110 20.94 -7.08 9.74
CA ARG A 110 19.61 -6.52 9.92
C ARG A 110 18.53 -7.59 10.08
N ALA A 111 18.57 -8.63 9.26
CA ALA A 111 17.64 -9.77 9.35
C ALA A 111 17.76 -10.59 10.64
N LYS A 112 18.85 -10.42 11.41
CA LYS A 112 19.08 -11.10 12.69
C LYS A 112 18.80 -10.20 13.90
N ILE A 113 18.42 -8.94 13.68
CA ILE A 113 18.05 -8.03 14.77
C ILE A 113 16.79 -8.58 15.44
N PRO A 114 16.79 -8.84 16.77
CA PRO A 114 15.61 -9.32 17.46
C PRO A 114 14.44 -8.35 17.35
N PHE A 115 13.23 -8.89 17.18
CA PHE A 115 11.98 -8.12 17.16
C PHE A 115 11.09 -8.55 18.35
N PRO A 116 11.43 -8.12 19.59
CA PRO A 116 10.68 -8.49 20.79
C PRO A 116 9.29 -7.85 20.79
N LEU A 117 8.37 -8.40 21.60
CA LEU A 117 6.99 -7.90 21.72
C LEU A 117 6.92 -6.41 22.05
N GLU A 118 7.78 -5.90 22.94
CA GLU A 118 7.81 -4.47 23.26
C GLU A 118 8.15 -3.58 22.04
N LEU A 119 9.04 -4.06 21.15
CA LEU A 119 9.34 -3.32 19.92
C LEU A 119 8.17 -3.39 18.94
N ARG A 120 7.50 -4.55 18.87
CA ARG A 120 6.27 -4.70 18.08
C ARG A 120 5.20 -3.72 18.53
N ASP A 121 4.92 -3.63 19.82
CA ASP A 121 3.91 -2.73 20.37
C ASP A 121 4.23 -1.26 20.03
N LYS A 122 5.51 -0.85 20.18
CA LYS A 122 5.95 0.50 19.79
C LYS A 122 5.80 0.78 18.30
N VAL A 123 6.08 -0.21 17.45
CA VAL A 123 5.91 -0.10 16.01
C VAL A 123 4.43 0.01 15.65
N ASP A 124 3.58 -0.82 16.25
CA ASP A 124 2.13 -0.81 16.05
C ASP A 124 1.53 0.56 16.47
N ASP A 125 1.92 1.08 17.64
CA ASP A 125 1.52 2.40 18.12
C ASP A 125 1.97 3.52 17.17
N TRP A 126 3.20 3.46 16.67
CA TRP A 126 3.72 4.45 15.72
C TRP A 126 2.94 4.45 14.41
N TYR A 127 2.71 3.27 13.80
CA TYR A 127 1.94 3.19 12.55
C TYR A 127 0.51 3.63 12.77
N PHE A 128 -0.12 3.22 13.87
CA PHE A 128 -1.48 3.64 14.20
C PHE A 128 -1.59 5.16 14.28
N GLN A 129 -0.71 5.81 15.05
CA GLN A 129 -0.72 7.25 15.19
C GLN A 129 -0.41 7.95 13.86
N HIS A 130 0.57 7.47 13.10
CA HIS A 130 0.94 8.01 11.79
C HIS A 130 -0.24 7.95 10.80
N HIS A 131 -0.97 6.83 10.76
CA HIS A 131 -2.18 6.70 9.95
C HIS A 131 -3.27 7.66 10.41
N CYS A 132 -3.50 7.75 11.73
CA CYS A 132 -4.47 8.69 12.28
C CYS A 132 -4.13 10.13 11.90
N ASP A 133 -2.88 10.56 12.01
CA ASP A 133 -2.46 11.92 11.70
C ASP A 133 -2.59 12.21 10.21
N TRP A 134 -2.11 11.31 9.35
CA TRP A 134 -2.08 11.51 7.90
C TRP A 134 -3.48 11.51 7.28
N PHE A 135 -4.30 10.48 7.57
CA PHE A 135 -5.63 10.36 7.00
C PHE A 135 -6.63 11.35 7.62
N ASN A 136 -6.31 11.95 8.77
CA ASN A 136 -7.06 13.08 9.31
C ASN A 136 -6.51 14.44 8.91
N ALA A 137 -5.44 14.54 8.12
CA ALA A 137 -4.94 15.83 7.67
C ALA A 137 -5.89 16.49 6.65
N SER A 138 -6.20 17.77 6.83
CA SER A 138 -6.97 18.55 5.86
C SER A 138 -6.05 19.07 4.74
N PRO A 139 -6.47 19.07 3.45
CA PRO A 139 -7.82 18.78 2.93
C PRO A 139 -8.10 17.31 2.60
N PHE A 140 -7.15 16.40 2.82
CA PHE A 140 -7.27 15.00 2.40
C PHE A 140 -8.39 14.25 3.12
N ARG A 141 -8.54 14.48 4.44
CA ARG A 141 -9.64 13.95 5.24
C ARG A 141 -11.02 14.27 4.65
N GLU A 142 -11.22 15.50 4.19
CA GLU A 142 -12.49 15.92 3.61
C GLU A 142 -12.83 15.12 2.35
N ALA A 143 -11.85 14.86 1.48
CA ALA A 143 -12.03 14.03 0.29
C ALA A 143 -12.29 12.56 0.66
N ASN A 144 -11.49 11.98 1.56
CA ASN A 144 -11.66 10.60 2.03
C ASN A 144 -13.04 10.35 2.67
N SER A 145 -13.63 11.38 3.28
CA SER A 145 -14.95 11.29 3.90
C SER A 145 -16.13 11.42 2.93
N GLN A 146 -15.87 11.65 1.64
CA GLN A 146 -16.92 11.94 0.66
C GLN A 146 -16.78 11.19 -0.66
N ILE A 147 -15.58 10.67 -0.96
CA ILE A 147 -15.30 9.95 -2.19
C ILE A 147 -14.82 8.55 -1.83
N PRO A 148 -15.57 7.49 -2.20
CA PRO A 148 -15.11 6.11 -2.03
C PRO A 148 -13.76 5.88 -2.71
N GLN A 149 -12.91 5.02 -2.15
CA GLN A 149 -11.57 4.79 -2.67
C GLN A 149 -11.21 3.30 -2.75
N LEU A 150 -10.45 2.95 -3.79
CA LEU A 150 -9.77 1.67 -3.93
C LEU A 150 -8.28 1.94 -4.03
N ASN A 151 -7.52 1.42 -3.07
CA ASN A 151 -6.10 1.73 -2.92
C ASN A 151 -5.22 0.50 -3.13
N LEU A 152 -4.09 0.74 -3.80
CA LEU A 152 -2.96 -0.16 -3.93
C LEU A 152 -1.83 0.34 -3.04
N TRP A 153 -1.08 -0.57 -2.43
CA TRP A 153 0.12 -0.22 -1.67
C TRP A 153 1.36 -0.21 -2.56
N ASP A 154 2.31 0.65 -2.21
CA ASP A 154 3.67 0.70 -2.72
C ASP A 154 4.68 0.75 -1.56
N ASP A 155 5.97 0.90 -1.85
CA ASP A 155 7.03 0.72 -0.84
C ASP A 155 6.96 1.72 0.31
N HIS A 156 6.57 2.98 0.06
CA HIS A 156 6.48 4.00 1.11
C HIS A 156 5.29 3.80 2.05
N ASP A 157 4.26 3.04 1.67
CA ASP A 157 3.12 2.78 2.57
C ASP A 157 3.54 1.92 3.78
N ILE A 158 4.55 1.05 3.61
CA ILE A 158 5.13 0.22 4.67
C ILE A 158 6.45 0.84 5.15
N VAL A 159 7.50 0.74 4.35
CA VAL A 159 8.81 1.29 4.65
C VAL A 159 9.60 1.36 3.34
N GLY A 160 9.93 2.56 2.91
CA GLY A 160 10.76 2.73 1.72
C GLY A 160 12.18 2.22 1.94
N LYS A 161 13.01 2.31 0.91
CA LYS A 161 14.43 1.94 1.05
C LYS A 161 15.07 2.82 2.11
N ALA A 162 15.62 2.20 3.15
CA ALA A 162 16.51 2.88 4.10
C ALA A 162 17.56 3.67 3.31
N THR A 163 17.35 4.98 3.18
CA THR A 163 18.29 5.86 2.53
C THR A 163 19.55 5.81 3.35
N LYS A 164 20.68 5.46 2.71
CA LYS A 164 21.99 5.58 3.35
C LYS A 164 22.06 6.99 3.95
N PRO A 165 22.52 7.17 5.20
CA PRO A 165 22.72 8.48 5.76
C PRO A 165 23.47 9.33 4.73
N GLN A 166 22.88 10.45 4.34
CA GLN A 166 23.60 11.41 3.52
C GLN A 166 24.81 11.79 4.35
N ARG A 167 26.01 11.39 3.93
CA ARG A 167 27.23 11.98 4.47
C ARG A 167 27.07 13.47 4.23
N GLU A 168 27.01 14.24 5.31
CA GLU A 168 27.18 15.68 5.24
C GLU A 168 28.44 15.92 4.39
N LYS A 169 28.27 16.54 3.23
CA LYS A 169 29.40 16.94 2.40
C LYS A 169 30.04 18.13 3.10
N GLU A 170 30.86 17.86 4.11
CA GLU A 170 31.90 18.81 4.49
C GLU A 170 32.84 18.95 3.29
N ALA A 171 32.82 20.14 2.71
CA ALA A 171 33.75 20.55 1.69
C ALA A 171 35.15 20.56 2.29
N SER A 172 36.00 19.60 1.92
CA SER A 172 37.44 19.80 1.99
C SER A 172 38.10 19.17 0.77
N SER A 173 38.58 20.05 -0.09
CA SER A 173 39.55 19.85 -1.14
C SER A 173 40.79 19.12 -0.62
N LYS A 174 41.15 17.97 -1.21
CA LYS A 174 42.56 17.59 -1.44
C LYS A 174 42.69 16.77 -2.72
N GLU A 175 43.69 17.18 -3.49
CA GLU A 175 44.10 16.73 -4.82
C GLU A 175 44.59 15.28 -4.90
N GLU A 176 44.66 14.85 -6.15
CA GLU A 176 45.26 13.63 -6.69
C GLU A 176 46.63 13.25 -6.11
N ASN A 177 46.86 11.95 -5.90
CA ASN A 177 47.82 11.22 -6.74
C ASN A 177 47.85 9.71 -6.49
N ALA A 178 47.85 8.97 -7.62
CA ALA A 178 48.49 7.67 -7.88
C ALA A 178 48.09 6.45 -7.02
N SER A 179 48.05 5.20 -7.47
CA SER A 179 48.58 4.55 -8.68
C SER A 179 47.88 3.20 -8.83
N LYS A 180 47.71 2.76 -10.08
CA LYS A 180 47.34 1.38 -10.45
C LYS A 180 48.40 0.38 -9.94
N VAL A 181 47.95 -0.70 -9.31
CA VAL A 181 48.64 -2.01 -9.34
C VAL A 181 47.59 -3.11 -9.40
N ASN A 182 47.67 -3.93 -10.45
CA ASN A 182 46.95 -5.19 -10.62
C ASN A 182 47.55 -6.27 -9.70
N GLY A 183 46.71 -7.14 -9.16
CA GLY A 183 47.13 -8.38 -8.50
C GLY A 183 45.99 -9.38 -8.52
N SER A 184 46.17 -10.45 -9.30
CA SER A 184 45.31 -11.61 -9.43
C SER A 184 45.50 -12.60 -8.27
N ASP A 185 44.61 -13.60 -8.23
CA ASP A 185 44.78 -14.92 -7.58
C ASP A 185 44.66 -14.93 -6.03
N THR A 186 44.05 -15.91 -5.35
CA THR A 186 43.58 -17.27 -5.67
C THR A 186 42.61 -17.77 -4.58
N ALA A 187 41.98 -18.91 -4.87
CA ALA A 187 41.00 -19.65 -4.09
C ALA A 187 41.52 -20.38 -2.82
N ASN A 188 40.55 -20.76 -1.96
CA ASN A 188 40.45 -21.91 -1.03
C ASN A 188 39.80 -21.44 0.29
N GLY A 189 38.91 -22.16 0.96
CA GLY A 189 38.35 -23.50 0.79
C GLY A 189 37.75 -23.93 2.14
N ASN A 190 36.66 -24.72 2.07
CA ASN A 190 36.12 -25.65 3.06
C ASN A 190 35.41 -25.17 4.35
N GLY A 191 34.28 -25.83 4.63
CA GLY A 191 33.67 -25.87 5.97
C GLY A 191 32.15 -26.02 5.94
N VAL A 192 31.66 -27.25 5.68
CA VAL A 192 30.26 -27.67 5.88
C VAL A 192 29.96 -27.72 7.39
N GLU A 193 28.77 -27.27 7.81
CA GLU A 193 28.02 -27.97 8.87
C GLU A 193 26.54 -27.57 8.91
N ASN A 194 25.70 -28.61 8.99
CA ASN A 194 24.25 -28.58 9.04
C ASN A 194 23.76 -28.21 10.44
N GLY A 195 22.83 -27.25 10.53
CA GLY A 195 22.04 -26.99 11.73
C GLY A 195 20.60 -26.73 11.35
N LYS A 196 19.79 -27.79 11.33
CA LYS A 196 18.32 -27.70 11.35
C LYS A 196 17.91 -27.18 12.72
N GLU A 197 17.16 -26.10 12.80
CA GLU A 197 16.26 -25.90 13.93
C GLU A 197 15.02 -25.11 13.53
N ASN A 198 13.89 -25.71 13.86
CA ASN A 198 12.54 -25.38 13.45
C ASN A 198 11.96 -24.32 14.39
N GLY A 199 11.33 -23.31 13.83
CA GLY A 199 10.57 -22.31 14.58
C GLY A 199 9.46 -21.69 13.75
N ALA A 200 8.78 -22.48 12.91
CA ALA A 200 7.55 -22.06 12.26
C ALA A 200 6.40 -22.19 13.27
N ALA A 201 5.95 -21.07 13.81
CA ALA A 201 4.65 -20.98 14.48
C ALA A 201 3.57 -21.22 13.41
N ASN A 202 3.24 -22.49 13.21
CA ASN A 202 2.26 -22.97 12.25
C ASN A 202 0.86 -22.76 12.84
N GLY A 203 0.41 -21.51 12.86
CA GLY A 203 -1.00 -21.19 13.04
C GLY A 203 -1.74 -21.56 11.76
N LYS A 204 -2.13 -22.83 11.62
CA LYS A 204 -3.13 -23.23 10.62
C LYS A 204 -4.46 -22.62 11.01
N HIS A 205 -4.69 -21.37 10.64
CA HIS A 205 -6.05 -20.91 10.38
C HIS A 205 -6.47 -21.60 9.08
N GLU A 206 -7.27 -22.65 9.19
CA GLU A 206 -8.10 -23.07 8.07
C GLU A 206 -9.01 -21.89 7.77
N GLU A 207 -8.64 -21.09 6.76
CA GLU A 207 -9.51 -20.05 6.20
C GLU A 207 -10.78 -20.77 5.75
N GLY A 208 -11.88 -20.56 6.48
CA GLY A 208 -13.20 -20.93 5.99
C GLY A 208 -13.36 -20.31 4.60
N GLU A 209 -13.86 -21.08 3.64
CA GLU A 209 -14.21 -20.58 2.31
C GLU A 209 -15.44 -19.67 2.44
N GLU A 210 -15.23 -18.47 2.98
CA GLU A 210 -16.25 -17.43 2.90
C GLU A 210 -16.47 -17.10 1.42
N GLU A 211 -17.75 -17.08 1.04
CA GLU A 211 -18.17 -16.68 -0.30
C GLU A 211 -17.71 -15.24 -0.55
N LEU A 212 -16.84 -15.05 -1.54
CA LEU A 212 -16.30 -13.76 -1.91
C LEU A 212 -17.31 -13.01 -2.78
N ASP A 213 -17.35 -11.67 -2.65
CA ASP A 213 -18.06 -10.84 -3.63
C ASP A 213 -17.57 -11.17 -5.05
N PRO A 214 -18.46 -11.27 -6.06
CA PRO A 214 -18.08 -11.69 -7.41
C PRO A 214 -17.00 -10.82 -8.06
N SER A 215 -16.82 -9.58 -7.59
CA SER A 215 -15.75 -8.68 -8.03
C SER A 215 -14.36 -9.20 -7.68
N TYR A 216 -14.23 -10.01 -6.63
CA TYR A 216 -12.95 -10.57 -6.21
C TYR A 216 -12.70 -11.96 -6.79
N ILE A 217 -11.43 -12.24 -7.04
CA ILE A 217 -10.95 -13.49 -7.62
C ILE A 217 -9.81 -13.99 -6.75
N ARG A 218 -10.07 -15.10 -6.07
CA ARG A 218 -9.06 -15.79 -5.28
C ARG A 218 -8.09 -16.51 -6.22
N HIS A 219 -6.80 -16.33 -5.97
CA HIS A 219 -5.77 -17.02 -6.72
C HIS A 219 -5.85 -18.54 -6.52
N PRO A 220 -5.53 -19.34 -7.54
CA PRO A 220 -5.62 -20.80 -7.46
C PRO A 220 -4.58 -21.38 -6.48
N GLN A 221 -3.40 -20.77 -6.39
CA GLN A 221 -2.27 -21.27 -5.62
C GLN A 221 -1.89 -20.31 -4.49
N GLN A 222 -1.25 -20.84 -3.45
CA GLN A 222 -0.61 -20.02 -2.42
C GLN A 222 0.75 -19.50 -2.91
N GLY A 223 1.12 -18.32 -2.43
CA GLY A 223 2.39 -17.70 -2.74
C GLY A 223 3.60 -18.47 -2.19
N PRO A 224 4.79 -18.38 -2.84
CA PRO A 224 5.99 -19.07 -2.37
C PRO A 224 6.60 -18.42 -1.11
N TYR A 225 6.36 -17.13 -0.88
CA TYR A 225 6.87 -16.38 0.28
C TYR A 225 5.79 -16.10 1.31
N ILE A 226 4.62 -15.67 0.86
CA ILE A 226 3.44 -15.44 1.69
C ILE A 226 2.53 -16.63 1.44
N GLN A 227 2.40 -17.52 2.44
CA GLN A 227 1.63 -18.77 2.38
C GLN A 227 0.11 -18.51 2.45
N HIS A 228 -0.38 -17.59 1.64
CA HIS A 228 -1.78 -17.25 1.44
C HIS A 228 -2.06 -17.15 -0.07
N ARG A 229 -3.34 -17.28 -0.44
CA ARG A 229 -3.81 -17.05 -1.81
C ARG A 229 -4.00 -15.55 -2.02
N GLY A 230 -3.52 -15.02 -3.13
CA GLY A 230 -3.77 -13.63 -3.50
C GLY A 230 -5.24 -13.39 -3.79
N LEU A 231 -5.67 -12.14 -3.64
CA LEU A 231 -7.04 -11.73 -3.90
C LEU A 231 -7.07 -10.58 -4.92
N SER A 232 -7.25 -10.93 -6.19
CA SER A 232 -7.37 -9.96 -7.27
C SER A 232 -8.79 -9.43 -7.37
N ILE A 233 -8.98 -8.31 -8.05
CA ILE A 233 -10.28 -7.69 -8.25
C ILE A 233 -10.50 -7.39 -9.74
N CYS A 234 -11.69 -7.71 -10.23
CA CYS A 234 -12.15 -7.42 -11.56
C CYS A 234 -13.60 -6.95 -11.47
N THR A 235 -13.84 -5.65 -11.65
CA THR A 235 -15.17 -5.06 -11.49
C THR A 235 -15.40 -3.91 -12.46
N SER A 236 -16.66 -3.65 -12.81
CA SER A 236 -17.00 -2.54 -13.70
C SER A 236 -17.09 -1.24 -12.89
N LEU A 237 -16.50 -0.17 -13.44
CA LEU A 237 -16.69 1.20 -12.95
C LEU A 237 -17.63 1.97 -13.89
N GLY A 238 -18.72 1.32 -14.28
CA GLY A 238 -19.72 1.85 -15.21
C GLY A 238 -19.48 1.43 -16.67
N GLU A 239 -20.33 1.94 -17.56
CA GLU A 239 -20.32 1.55 -18.97
C GLU A 239 -18.96 1.87 -19.63
N GLY A 240 -18.40 0.86 -20.29
CA GLY A 240 -17.12 0.97 -20.99
C GLY A 240 -15.87 0.97 -20.12
N VAL A 241 -15.99 0.85 -18.79
CA VAL A 241 -14.83 0.87 -17.87
C VAL A 241 -14.79 -0.37 -16.99
N LEU A 242 -13.68 -1.10 -17.07
CA LEU A 242 -13.35 -2.22 -16.20
C LEU A 242 -12.14 -1.85 -15.34
N PHE A 243 -12.27 -1.99 -14.03
CA PHE A 243 -11.13 -2.01 -13.12
C PHE A 243 -10.60 -3.44 -13.00
N TYR A 244 -9.32 -3.60 -13.32
CA TYR A 244 -8.64 -4.89 -13.35
C TYR A 244 -7.36 -4.81 -12.50
N GLY A 245 -7.47 -5.23 -11.24
CA GLY A 245 -6.41 -5.18 -10.24
C GLY A 245 -5.87 -6.58 -9.92
N LEU A 246 -4.57 -6.77 -10.10
CA LEU A 246 -3.87 -8.03 -9.78
C LEU A 246 -3.17 -7.95 -8.43
N ASP A 247 -3.51 -8.85 -7.51
CA ASP A 247 -2.76 -9.02 -6.27
C ASP A 247 -1.45 -9.76 -6.55
N CYS A 248 -0.38 -9.00 -6.77
CA CYS A 248 0.93 -9.59 -7.05
C CYS A 248 1.68 -10.00 -5.77
N ARG A 249 1.19 -9.63 -4.58
CA ARG A 249 1.95 -9.73 -3.33
C ARG A 249 2.25 -11.19 -2.96
N THR A 250 1.29 -12.08 -3.16
CA THR A 250 1.47 -13.51 -2.87
C THR A 250 2.30 -14.22 -3.92
N ASP A 251 2.09 -13.91 -5.20
CA ASP A 251 2.69 -14.67 -6.31
C ASP A 251 4.12 -14.22 -6.67
N ARG A 252 4.47 -12.97 -6.36
CA ARG A 252 5.68 -12.33 -6.86
C ARG A 252 6.94 -13.01 -6.35
N THR A 253 7.86 -13.24 -7.28
CA THR A 253 9.24 -13.64 -7.04
C THR A 253 10.20 -12.66 -7.71
N ARG A 254 11.50 -12.94 -7.62
CA ARG A 254 12.52 -12.15 -8.32
C ARG A 254 12.32 -12.15 -9.84
N GLU A 255 11.82 -13.25 -10.39
CA GLU A 255 11.80 -13.51 -11.84
C GLU A 255 10.39 -13.57 -12.43
N ARG A 256 9.36 -13.50 -11.58
CA ARG A 256 7.96 -13.63 -11.98
C ARG A 256 7.07 -12.72 -11.14
N ILE A 257 6.07 -12.10 -11.75
CA ILE A 257 5.09 -11.27 -11.06
C ILE A 257 3.92 -12.13 -10.57
N CYS A 258 3.15 -12.73 -11.48
CA CYS A 258 2.10 -13.69 -11.14
C CYS A 258 2.31 -15.06 -11.80
N TYR A 259 1.71 -16.12 -11.27
CA TYR A 259 1.66 -17.40 -11.95
C TYR A 259 0.78 -17.35 -13.22
N ALA A 260 1.01 -18.27 -14.17
CA ALA A 260 0.27 -18.32 -15.43
C ALA A 260 -1.23 -18.60 -15.23
N ASP A 261 -1.59 -19.43 -14.23
CA ASP A 261 -2.96 -19.72 -13.86
C ASP A 261 -3.66 -18.53 -13.18
N THR A 262 -2.94 -17.72 -12.39
CA THR A 262 -3.42 -16.41 -11.90
C THR A 262 -3.78 -15.48 -13.06
N TYR A 263 -2.96 -15.42 -14.12
CA TYR A 263 -3.33 -14.66 -15.31
C TYR A 263 -4.53 -15.27 -16.02
N GLN A 264 -4.57 -16.59 -16.18
CA GLN A 264 -5.65 -17.28 -16.88
C GLN A 264 -7.02 -17.02 -16.25
N ILE A 265 -7.15 -17.24 -14.92
CA ILE A 265 -8.43 -17.05 -14.22
C ILE A 265 -8.91 -15.59 -14.28
N MET A 266 -7.98 -14.64 -14.33
CA MET A 266 -8.32 -13.23 -14.48
C MET A 266 -8.68 -12.89 -15.94
N PHE A 267 -8.01 -13.49 -16.93
CA PHE A 267 -8.37 -13.32 -18.34
C PHE A 267 -9.72 -13.91 -18.69
N ASP A 268 -10.11 -15.01 -18.04
CA ASP A 268 -11.43 -15.63 -18.21
C ASP A 268 -12.57 -14.66 -17.83
N ARG A 269 -12.30 -13.61 -17.03
CA ARG A 269 -13.27 -12.54 -16.72
C ARG A 269 -13.47 -11.53 -17.85
N PHE A 270 -12.54 -11.41 -18.79
CA PHE A 270 -12.69 -10.53 -19.95
C PHE A 270 -13.57 -11.15 -21.04
N ILE A 271 -13.65 -12.47 -21.10
CA ILE A 271 -14.31 -13.19 -22.18
C ILE A 271 -15.78 -13.39 -21.78
N PRO A 272 -16.74 -12.73 -22.44
CA PRO A 272 -18.14 -13.03 -22.18
C PRO A 272 -18.41 -14.51 -22.49
N PRO A 273 -19.29 -15.20 -21.73
CA PRO A 273 -19.56 -16.63 -21.89
C PRO A 273 -19.98 -17.06 -23.31
N THR A 274 -20.36 -16.13 -24.17
CA THR A 274 -20.80 -16.34 -25.55
C THR A 274 -19.65 -16.58 -26.55
N CYS A 275 -18.39 -16.44 -26.15
CA CYS A 275 -17.23 -16.57 -27.04
C CYS A 275 -16.47 -17.90 -26.88
N MET A 276 -16.88 -18.78 -25.97
CA MET A 276 -16.37 -20.15 -25.88
C MET A 276 -17.32 -21.10 -26.62
N GLY A 277 -17.12 -21.20 -27.94
CA GLY A 277 -17.79 -22.15 -28.83
C GLY A 277 -16.84 -23.20 -29.37
#